data_AF-A0A7R9MQS2-F1
#
_entry.id   AF-A0A7R9MQS2-F1
#
_cell.length_a   1.000
_cell.length_b   1.000
_cell.length_c   1.000
_cell.angle_alpha   90.00
_cell.angle_beta   90.00
_cell.angle_gamma   90.00
#
_symmetry.space_group_name_H-M   'P 1'
#
loop_
_entity.id
_entity.type
_entity.pdbx_description
1 polymer ?
#
loop_
_entity_poly.entity_id
_entity_poly.type
_entity_poly.pdbx_seq_one_letter_code
_entity_poly.pdbx_strand_id
1 'polypeptide(L)'
;MGIVDEQMPLCLYDLISIAAQLIGYLVVVAFVNWYLIFPALVLIILILQIRWIYIKTARDLKRFENMARSPIYNHMTTTLSGLATIRAFGTQNMFMNQYYRYQNDHTSTYFMCFNSSRALGIVMDYLCLLYILCVTLFLMLFPEGVPGGSAGLALTMALGVTGMTQWGVRQSAEVENQMTSVERIVEYSRL
;
A
#
# COMPACT_ATOMS: atom_id res chain seq x y z
N MET A 1 20.70 -6.29 2.53
CA MET A 1 20.87 -6.41 3.98
C MET A 1 20.06 -5.33 4.69
N GLY A 2 20.35 -4.02 4.52
CA GLY A 2 19.58 -2.96 5.21
C GLY A 2 18.04 -2.97 5.09
N ILE A 3 17.46 -3.34 3.93
CA ILE A 3 15.99 -3.40 3.77
C ILE A 3 15.36 -4.50 4.65
N VAL A 4 16.00 -5.67 4.77
CA VAL A 4 15.49 -6.79 5.57
C VAL A 4 15.75 -6.56 7.06
N ASP A 5 16.88 -5.97 7.40
CA ASP A 5 17.29 -5.79 8.79
C ASP A 5 16.62 -4.58 9.46
N GLU A 6 16.33 -3.52 8.69
CA GLU A 6 15.85 -2.25 9.24
C GLU A 6 14.37 -1.98 8.91
N GLN A 7 13.94 -2.21 7.66
CA GLN A 7 12.59 -1.85 7.24
C GLN A 7 11.55 -2.94 7.56
N MET A 8 11.92 -4.21 7.40
CA MET A 8 10.98 -5.34 7.59
C MET A 8 10.47 -5.48 9.04
N PRO A 9 11.29 -5.38 10.10
CA PRO A 9 10.79 -5.49 11.46
C PRO A 9 9.82 -4.37 11.82
N LEU A 10 10.13 -3.13 11.41
CA LEU A 10 9.24 -1.97 11.57
C LEU A 10 7.92 -2.21 10.83
N CYS A 11 8.01 -2.70 9.60
CA CYS A 11 6.83 -2.93 8.79
C CYS A 11 5.90 -4.01 9.35
N LEU A 12 6.48 -5.08 9.92
CA LEU A 12 5.76 -6.16 10.56
C LEU A 12 5.11 -5.69 11.88
N TYR A 13 5.85 -4.92 12.69
CA TYR A 13 5.35 -4.35 13.93
C TYR A 13 4.13 -3.46 13.69
N ASP A 14 4.21 -2.58 12.69
CA ASP A 14 3.08 -1.73 12.32
C ASP A 14 1.89 -2.56 11.86
N LEU A 15 2.09 -3.58 11.02
CA LEU A 15 1.02 -4.44 10.54
C LEU A 15 0.30 -5.17 11.70
N ILE A 16 1.06 -5.72 12.64
CA ILE A 16 0.51 -6.43 13.81
C ILE A 16 -0.26 -5.44 14.70
N SER A 17 0.31 -4.27 14.94
CA SER A 17 -0.31 -3.22 15.77
C SER A 17 -1.63 -2.73 15.17
N ILE A 18 -1.66 -2.49 13.86
CA ILE A 18 -2.87 -2.10 13.12
C ILE A 18 -3.91 -3.21 13.17
N ALA A 19 -3.51 -4.47 12.95
CA ALA A 19 -4.43 -5.61 13.00
C ALA A 19 -5.07 -5.73 14.39
N ALA A 20 -4.28 -5.65 15.46
CA ALA A 20 -4.78 -5.68 16.84
C ALA A 20 -5.74 -4.50 17.11
N GLN A 21 -5.42 -3.30 16.63
CA GLN A 21 -6.25 -2.12 16.81
C GLN A 21 -7.59 -2.22 16.06
N LEU A 22 -7.59 -2.70 14.81
CA LEU A 22 -8.81 -2.94 14.04
C LEU A 22 -9.71 -3.98 14.71
N ILE A 23 -9.12 -5.07 15.22
CA ILE A 23 -9.87 -6.07 16.00
C ILE A 23 -10.48 -5.41 17.24
N GLY A 24 -9.72 -4.59 17.96
CA GLY A 24 -10.23 -3.83 19.11
C GLY A 24 -11.44 -2.96 18.77
N TYR A 25 -11.38 -2.20 17.68
CA TYR A 25 -12.51 -1.38 17.22
C TYR A 25 -13.75 -2.21 16.93
N LEU A 26 -13.59 -3.34 16.22
CA LEU A 26 -14.69 -4.24 15.88
C LEU A 26 -15.33 -4.86 17.12
N VAL A 27 -14.51 -5.27 18.10
CA VAL A 27 -14.98 -5.82 19.37
C VAL A 27 -15.79 -4.79 20.15
N VAL A 28 -15.34 -3.54 20.23
CA VAL A 28 -16.09 -2.48 20.92
C VAL A 28 -17.42 -2.19 20.21
N VAL A 29 -17.43 -2.12 18.88
CA VAL A 29 -18.67 -1.92 18.11
C VAL A 29 -19.65 -3.09 18.33
N ALA A 30 -19.14 -4.33 18.36
CA ALA A 30 -19.94 -5.52 18.66
C ALA A 30 -20.57 -5.49 20.06
N PHE A 31 -19.83 -5.00 21.07
CA PHE A 31 -20.35 -4.82 22.43
C PHE A 31 -21.46 -3.78 22.52
N VAL A 32 -21.40 -2.70 21.72
CA VAL A 32 -22.46 -1.68 21.70
C VAL A 32 -23.73 -2.26 21.08
N ASN A 33 -23.62 -2.90 19.92
CA ASN A 33 -24.74 -3.57 19.29
C ASN A 33 -24.26 -4.66 18.33
N TRP A 34 -24.67 -5.91 18.58
CA TRP A 34 -24.24 -7.06 17.79
C TRP A 34 -24.68 -6.96 16.31
N TYR A 35 -25.77 -6.27 15.99
CA TYR A 35 -26.25 -6.10 14.61
C TYR A 35 -25.29 -5.26 13.75
N LEU A 36 -24.48 -4.39 14.37
CA LEU A 36 -23.46 -3.58 13.67
C LEU A 36 -22.27 -4.41 13.18
N ILE A 37 -22.16 -5.69 13.57
CA ILE A 37 -21.16 -6.61 13.03
C ILE A 37 -21.44 -6.89 11.54
N PHE A 38 -22.70 -6.90 11.13
CA PHE A 38 -23.06 -7.20 9.74
C PHE A 38 -22.44 -6.22 8.73
N PRO A 39 -22.62 -4.89 8.85
CA PRO A 39 -21.96 -3.94 7.96
C PRO A 39 -20.43 -3.99 8.07
N ALA A 40 -19.88 -4.30 9.25
CA ALA A 40 -18.44 -4.46 9.43
C ALA A 40 -17.89 -5.68 8.67
N LEU A 41 -18.61 -6.81 8.68
CA LEU A 41 -18.23 -8.02 7.96
C LEU A 41 -18.27 -7.81 6.44
N VAL A 42 -19.30 -7.12 5.94
CA VAL A 42 -19.39 -6.71 4.53
C VAL A 42 -18.19 -5.83 4.15
N LEU A 43 -17.86 -4.84 4.99
CA LEU A 43 -16.70 -3.97 4.77
C LEU A 43 -15.39 -4.77 4.68
N ILE A 44 -15.15 -5.71 5.62
CA ILE A 44 -13.94 -6.54 5.63
C ILE A 44 -13.82 -7.36 4.34
N ILE A 45 -14.91 -7.98 3.88
CA ILE A 45 -14.91 -8.75 2.64
C ILE A 45 -14.53 -7.86 1.45
N LEU A 46 -15.13 -6.67 1.33
CA LEU A 46 -14.82 -5.72 0.25
C LEU A 46 -13.36 -5.26 0.28
N ILE A 47 -12.83 -4.94 1.47
CA ILE A 47 -11.42 -4.56 1.66
C ILE A 47 -10.49 -5.69 1.20
N LEU A 48 -10.77 -6.94 1.59
CA LEU A 48 -9.93 -8.08 1.22
C LEU A 48 -9.91 -8.32 -0.29
N GLN A 49 -11.07 -8.20 -0.95
CA GLN A 49 -11.17 -8.33 -2.41
C GLN A 49 -10.36 -7.24 -3.13
N ILE A 50 -10.52 -5.98 -2.71
CA ILE A 50 -9.80 -4.85 -3.33
C ILE A 50 -8.30 -4.93 -3.04
N ARG A 51 -7.92 -5.33 -1.82
CA ARG A 51 -6.52 -5.59 -1.45
C ARG A 51 -5.90 -6.64 -2.38
N TRP A 52 -6.60 -7.75 -2.63
CA TRP A 52 -6.09 -8.81 -3.50
C TRP A 52 -5.84 -8.34 -4.93
N ILE A 53 -6.76 -7.54 -5.49
CA ILE A 53 -6.59 -6.93 -6.80
C ILE A 53 -5.41 -5.96 -6.80
N TYR A 54 -5.34 -5.09 -5.79
CA TYR A 54 -4.28 -4.08 -5.68
C TYR A 54 -2.89 -4.71 -5.63
N ILE A 55 -2.70 -5.77 -4.84
CA ILE A 55 -1.38 -6.40 -4.68
C ILE A 55 -0.87 -6.97 -5.99
N LYS A 56 -1.75 -7.60 -6.79
CA LYS A 56 -1.39 -8.09 -8.13
C LYS A 56 -0.96 -6.94 -9.04
N THR A 57 -1.76 -5.89 -9.13
CA THR A 57 -1.47 -4.72 -9.97
C THR A 57 -0.20 -3.99 -9.52
N ALA A 58 -0.02 -3.80 -8.21
CA ALA A 58 1.14 -3.14 -7.64
C ALA A 58 2.44 -3.93 -7.91
N ARG A 59 2.39 -5.26 -7.85
CA ARG A 59 3.52 -6.13 -8.16
C ARG A 59 3.94 -6.02 -9.63
N ASP A 60 2.98 -6.01 -10.55
CA ASP A 60 3.27 -5.87 -11.98
C ASP A 60 3.82 -4.47 -12.31
N LEU A 61 3.23 -3.41 -11.75
CA LEU A 61 3.74 -2.04 -11.85
C LEU A 61 5.17 -1.93 -11.32
N LYS A 62 5.45 -2.55 -10.17
CA LYS A 62 6.79 -2.56 -9.58
C LYS A 62 7.78 -3.29 -10.47
N ARG A 63 7.37 -4.37 -11.14
CA ARG A 63 8.20 -5.06 -12.13
C ARG A 63 8.53 -4.15 -13.32
N PHE A 64 7.55 -3.41 -13.85
CA PHE A 64 7.80 -2.43 -14.92
C PHE A 64 8.75 -1.32 -14.49
N GLU A 65 8.59 -0.78 -13.28
CA GLU A 65 9.49 0.24 -12.74
C GLU A 65 10.94 -0.29 -12.62
N ASN A 66 11.11 -1.52 -12.13
CA ASN A 66 12.44 -2.15 -12.06
C ASN A 66 13.06 -2.38 -13.44
N MET A 67 12.27 -2.82 -14.44
CA MET A 67 12.74 -3.00 -15.81
C MET A 67 13.14 -1.67 -16.46
N ALA A 68 12.38 -0.60 -16.23
CA ALA A 68 12.70 0.73 -16.76
C ALA A 68 13.93 1.37 -16.07
N ARG A 69 14.22 0.98 -14.82
CA ARG A 69 15.37 1.48 -14.06
C ARG A 69 16.72 0.93 -14.55
N SER A 70 16.77 -0.33 -14.96
CA SER A 70 18.03 -1.00 -15.35
C SER A 70 18.77 -0.33 -16.53
N PRO A 71 18.11 0.07 -17.64
CA PRO A 71 18.74 0.77 -18.75
C PRO A 71 19.45 2.07 -18.36
N ILE A 72 18.94 2.80 -17.36
CA ILE A 72 19.54 4.04 -16.87
C ILE A 72 20.94 3.77 -16.31
N TYR A 73 21.07 2.77 -15.44
CA TYR A 73 22.37 2.40 -14.86
C TYR A 73 23.34 1.88 -15.93
N ASN A 74 22.87 1.00 -16.83
CA ASN A 74 23.70 0.47 -17.91
C ASN A 74 24.21 1.58 -18.84
N HIS A 75 23.35 2.54 -19.19
CA HIS A 75 23.73 3.69 -20.01
C HIS A 75 24.74 4.59 -19.29
N MET A 76 24.55 4.83 -17.99
CA MET A 76 25.47 5.62 -17.18
C MET A 76 26.85 4.98 -17.11
N THR A 77 26.93 3.67 -16.85
CA THR A 77 28.20 2.92 -16.84
C THR A 77 28.90 2.99 -18.19
N THR A 78 28.17 2.77 -19.29
CA THR A 78 28.71 2.85 -20.65
C THR A 78 29.24 4.24 -20.98
N THR A 79 28.52 5.29 -20.57
CA THR A 79 28.92 6.69 -20.77
C THR A 79 30.20 7.02 -20.01
N LEU A 80 30.33 6.55 -18.76
CA LEU A 80 31.51 6.77 -17.94
C LEU A 80 32.74 6.05 -18.50
N SER A 81 32.60 4.77 -18.85
CA SER A 81 33.70 3.99 -19.45
C SER A 81 34.12 4.51 -20.83
N GLY A 82 33.17 5.03 -21.63
CA GLY A 82 33.41 5.54 -22.98
C GLY A 82 33.63 7.06 -23.07
N LEU A 83 33.80 7.77 -21.94
CA LEU A 83 33.73 9.23 -21.90
C LEU A 83 34.74 9.95 -22.81
N ALA A 84 35.96 9.42 -22.92
CA ALA A 84 36.99 9.98 -23.80
C ALA A 84 36.57 9.89 -25.27
N THR A 85 36.07 8.72 -25.69
CA THR A 85 35.58 8.45 -27.05
C THR A 85 34.38 9.33 -27.40
N ILE A 86 33.39 9.44 -26.51
CA ILE A 86 32.19 10.27 -26.75
C ILE A 86 32.57 11.73 -26.97
N ARG A 87 33.52 12.25 -26.16
CA ARG A 87 34.02 13.64 -26.30
C ARG A 87 34.85 13.82 -27.57
N ALA A 88 35.68 12.85 -27.94
CA ALA A 88 36.50 12.91 -29.15
C ALA A 88 35.64 12.97 -30.44
N PHE A 89 34.50 12.27 -30.46
CA PHE A 89 33.57 12.27 -31.59
C PHE A 89 32.48 13.35 -31.52
N GLY A 90 32.42 14.17 -30.46
CA GLY A 90 31.41 15.23 -30.34
C GLY A 90 29.95 14.73 -30.24
N THR A 91 29.73 13.51 -29.75
CA THR A 91 28.39 12.85 -29.72
C THR A 91 27.64 13.00 -28.40
N GLN A 92 28.00 13.97 -27.56
CA GLN A 92 27.44 14.17 -26.22
C GLN A 92 25.91 14.35 -26.26
N ASN A 93 25.39 15.14 -27.21
CA ASN A 93 23.95 15.40 -27.32
C ASN A 93 23.15 14.14 -27.65
N MET A 94 23.71 13.22 -28.44
CA MET A 94 23.07 11.94 -28.75
C MET A 94 22.92 11.09 -27.49
N PHE A 95 23.99 10.94 -26.71
CA PHE A 95 23.98 10.20 -25.45
C PHE A 95 23.06 10.87 -24.41
N MET A 96 23.04 12.20 -24.35
CA MET A 96 22.15 12.95 -23.45
C MET A 96 20.67 12.71 -23.79
N ASN A 97 20.31 12.80 -25.07
CA ASN A 97 18.94 12.54 -25.53
C ASN A 97 18.53 11.08 -25.24
N GLN A 98 19.43 10.13 -25.42
CA GLN A 98 19.17 8.73 -25.11
C GLN A 98 18.94 8.52 -23.61
N TYR A 99 19.74 9.18 -22.75
CA TYR A 99 19.55 9.17 -21.31
C TYR A 99 18.19 9.75 -20.90
N TYR A 100 17.79 10.89 -21.48
CA TYR A 100 16.47 11.50 -21.20
C TYR A 100 15.31 10.58 -21.57
N ARG A 101 15.41 9.79 -22.65
CA ARG A 101 14.40 8.79 -22.99
C ARG A 101 14.27 7.72 -21.90
N TYR A 102 15.38 7.12 -21.47
CA TYR A 102 15.36 6.13 -20.40
C TYR A 102 14.83 6.70 -19.08
N GLN A 103 15.20 7.95 -18.76
CA GLN A 103 14.70 8.63 -17.56
C GLN A 103 13.20 8.91 -17.63
N ASN A 104 12.68 9.29 -18.80
CA ASN A 104 11.25 9.52 -18.99
C ASN A 104 10.44 8.22 -18.84
N ASP A 105 10.93 7.11 -19.39
CA ASP A 105 10.30 5.80 -19.26
C ASP A 105 10.25 5.33 -17.79
N HIS A 106 11.35 5.51 -17.05
CA HIS A 106 11.39 5.24 -15.61
C HIS A 106 10.47 6.15 -14.80
N THR A 107 10.47 7.45 -15.08
CA THR A 107 9.62 8.42 -14.37
C THR A 107 8.15 8.12 -14.60
N SER A 108 7.76 7.76 -15.83
CA SER A 108 6.38 7.40 -16.17
C SER A 108 5.91 6.15 -15.41
N THR A 109 6.72 5.08 -15.40
CA THR A 109 6.40 3.85 -14.65
C THR A 109 6.37 4.07 -13.14
N TYR A 110 7.31 4.87 -12.61
CA TYR A 110 7.31 5.26 -11.20
C TYR A 110 6.06 6.07 -10.82
N PHE A 111 5.65 7.01 -11.67
CA PHE A 111 4.43 7.80 -11.46
C PHE A 111 3.17 6.93 -11.47
N MET A 112 3.10 5.91 -12.35
CA MET A 112 2.02 4.92 -12.33
C MET A 112 1.95 4.13 -11.03
N CYS A 113 3.10 3.68 -10.48
CA CYS A 113 3.17 3.05 -9.17
C CYS A 113 2.59 3.95 -8.06
N PHE A 114 2.99 5.23 -8.07
CA PHE A 114 2.53 6.22 -7.09
C PHE A 114 1.02 6.45 -7.18
N ASN A 115 0.50 6.67 -8.39
CA ASN A 115 -0.93 6.89 -8.61
C ASN A 115 -1.78 5.68 -8.24
N SER A 116 -1.32 4.45 -8.53
CA SER A 116 -2.02 3.23 -8.12
C SER A 116 -2.19 3.15 -6.61
N SER A 117 -1.16 3.51 -5.83
CA SER A 117 -1.22 3.55 -4.36
C SER A 117 -2.16 4.64 -3.83
N ARG A 118 -2.24 5.79 -4.53
CA ARG A 118 -3.20 6.86 -4.21
C ARG A 118 -4.63 6.45 -4.52
N ALA A 119 -4.88 5.87 -5.69
CA ALA A 119 -6.19 5.38 -6.10
C ALA A 119 -6.76 4.35 -5.11
N LEU A 120 -5.92 3.41 -4.64
CA LEU A 120 -6.30 2.48 -3.57
C LEU A 120 -6.76 3.22 -2.30
N GLY A 121 -6.01 4.24 -1.88
CA GLY A 121 -6.35 5.02 -0.68
C GLY A 121 -7.74 5.65 -0.80
N ILE A 122 -8.00 6.31 -1.94
CA ILE A 122 -9.30 6.93 -2.22
C ILE A 122 -10.43 5.89 -2.19
N VAL A 123 -10.25 4.74 -2.82
CA VAL A 123 -11.25 3.66 -2.81
C VAL A 123 -11.51 3.14 -1.38
N MET A 124 -10.46 2.98 -0.57
CA MET A 124 -10.60 2.56 0.82
C MET A 124 -11.34 3.60 1.66
N ASP A 125 -11.06 4.89 1.46
CA ASP A 125 -11.75 5.97 2.17
C ASP A 125 -13.25 5.98 1.83
N TYR A 126 -13.62 5.77 0.56
CA TYR A 126 -15.04 5.66 0.17
C TYR A 126 -15.76 4.49 0.85
N LEU A 127 -15.11 3.33 0.98
CA LEU A 127 -15.71 2.17 1.68
C LEU A 127 -15.88 2.45 3.17
N CYS A 128 -14.89 3.08 3.79
CA CYS A 128 -14.96 3.43 5.20
C CYS A 128 -16.04 4.49 5.47
N LEU A 129 -16.20 5.48 4.57
CA LEU A 129 -17.29 6.45 4.62
C LEU A 129 -18.66 5.77 4.48
N LEU A 130 -18.80 4.79 3.58
CA LEU A 130 -20.03 3.99 3.46
C LEU A 130 -20.32 3.24 4.75
N TYR A 131 -19.31 2.63 5.38
CA TYR A 131 -19.46 1.95 6.66
C TYR A 131 -19.91 2.90 7.78
N ILE A 132 -19.27 4.06 7.92
CA ILE A 132 -19.67 5.08 8.89
C ILE A 132 -21.13 5.51 8.64
N LEU A 133 -21.51 5.73 7.39
CA LEU A 133 -22.89 6.06 7.01
C LEU A 133 -23.87 4.94 7.43
N CYS A 134 -23.53 3.68 7.23
CA CYS A 134 -24.36 2.57 7.68
C CYS A 134 -24.49 2.53 9.21
N VAL A 135 -23.39 2.71 9.95
CA VAL A 135 -23.39 2.72 11.42
C VAL A 135 -24.20 3.90 11.96
N THR A 136 -24.01 5.10 11.41
CA THR A 136 -24.75 6.31 11.84
C THR A 136 -26.25 6.16 11.58
N LEU A 137 -26.65 5.73 10.39
CA LEU A 137 -28.06 5.53 10.04
C LEU A 137 -28.68 4.44 10.90
N PHE A 138 -27.98 3.34 11.16
CA PHE A 138 -28.49 2.26 12.03
C PHE A 138 -28.73 2.75 13.46
N LEU A 139 -27.78 3.49 14.04
CA LEU A 139 -27.92 4.05 15.38
C LEU A 139 -29.04 5.11 15.47
N MET A 140 -29.30 5.85 14.39
CA MET A 140 -30.39 6.83 14.33
C MET A 140 -31.78 6.20 14.15
N LEU A 141 -31.90 5.16 13.31
CA LEU A 141 -33.18 4.50 13.00
C LEU A 141 -33.63 3.56 14.12
N PHE A 142 -32.68 2.96 14.85
CA PHE A 142 -32.93 2.02 15.94
C PHE A 142 -32.28 2.50 17.25
N PRO A 143 -32.76 3.63 17.83
CA PRO A 143 -32.18 4.18 19.05
C PRO A 143 -32.57 3.38 20.31
N GLU A 144 -33.58 2.50 20.22
CA GLU A 144 -34.09 1.75 21.36
C GLU A 144 -33.00 0.85 21.96
N GLY A 145 -32.73 1.05 23.26
CA GLY A 145 -31.78 0.23 24.02
C GLY A 145 -30.31 0.60 23.88
N VAL A 146 -29.94 1.65 23.13
CA VAL A 146 -28.55 2.14 23.03
C VAL A 146 -28.41 3.50 23.73
N PRO A 147 -27.77 3.57 24.90
CA PRO A 147 -27.47 4.85 25.54
C PRO A 147 -26.64 5.75 24.61
N GLY A 148 -26.91 7.06 24.60
CA GLY A 148 -26.20 8.01 23.74
C GLY A 148 -24.68 7.97 23.88
N GLY A 149 -24.17 7.70 25.09
CA GLY A 149 -22.73 7.51 25.33
C GLY A 149 -22.14 6.30 24.57
N SER A 150 -22.86 5.17 24.54
CA SER A 150 -22.45 3.96 23.80
C SER A 150 -22.55 4.18 22.29
N ALA A 151 -23.56 4.92 21.82
CA ALA A 151 -23.66 5.30 20.41
C ALA A 151 -22.47 6.17 19.97
N GLY A 152 -22.09 7.17 20.79
CA GLY A 152 -20.90 8.00 20.54
C GLY A 152 -19.61 7.18 20.52
N LEU A 153 -19.49 6.19 21.42
CA LEU A 153 -18.36 5.25 21.43
C LEU A 153 -18.30 4.45 20.13
N ALA A 154 -19.41 3.85 19.70
CA ALA A 154 -19.47 3.07 18.45
C ALA A 154 -19.08 3.92 17.23
N LEU A 155 -19.56 5.16 17.15
CA LEU A 155 -19.19 6.10 16.09
C LEU A 155 -17.70 6.45 16.10
N THR A 156 -17.14 6.71 17.28
CA THR A 156 -15.71 7.02 17.43
C THR A 156 -14.85 5.82 17.01
N MET A 157 -15.25 4.60 17.38
CA MET A 157 -14.55 3.38 16.94
C MET A 157 -14.70 3.15 15.44
N ALA A 158 -15.87 3.41 14.86
CA ALA A 158 -16.09 3.32 13.42
C ALA A 158 -15.23 4.33 12.63
N LEU A 159 -15.05 5.54 13.15
CA LEU A 159 -14.11 6.51 12.60
C LEU A 159 -12.66 6.01 12.70
N GLY A 160 -12.28 5.37 13.82
CA GLY A 160 -10.97 4.76 14.00
C GLY A 160 -10.63 3.70 12.95
N VAL A 161 -11.61 2.91 12.52
CA VAL A 161 -11.45 1.91 11.44
C VAL A 161 -10.98 2.57 10.14
N THR A 162 -11.44 3.79 9.83
CA THR A 162 -11.15 4.48 8.56
C THR A 162 -9.65 4.73 8.37
N GLY A 163 -9.02 5.41 9.34
CA GLY A 163 -7.61 5.79 9.22
C GLY A 163 -6.68 4.57 9.26
N MET A 164 -6.99 3.61 10.14
CA MET A 164 -6.13 2.44 10.37
C MET A 164 -6.22 1.43 9.24
N THR A 165 -7.40 1.28 8.60
CA THR A 165 -7.56 0.34 7.49
C THR A 165 -6.76 0.76 6.26
N GLN A 166 -6.82 2.05 5.90
CA GLN A 166 -6.08 2.56 4.73
C GLN A 166 -4.57 2.38 4.91
N TRP A 167 -4.05 2.68 6.11
CA TRP A 167 -2.65 2.45 6.44
C TRP A 167 -2.32 0.95 6.47
N GLY A 168 -3.15 0.13 7.11
CA GLY A 168 -2.96 -1.32 7.21
C GLY A 168 -2.88 -2.04 5.87
N VAL A 169 -3.72 -1.66 4.89
CA VAL A 169 -3.64 -2.24 3.54
C VAL A 169 -2.30 -1.91 2.88
N ARG A 170 -1.85 -0.65 2.94
CA ARG A 170 -0.55 -0.25 2.39
C ARG A 170 0.60 -0.98 3.08
N GLN A 171 0.55 -1.06 4.40
CA GLN A 171 1.55 -1.73 5.22
C GLN A 171 1.63 -3.22 4.91
N SER A 172 0.48 -3.87 4.73
CA SER A 172 0.42 -5.29 4.35
C SER A 172 1.01 -5.56 2.97
N ALA A 173 0.88 -4.63 2.02
CA ALA A 173 1.46 -4.74 0.70
C ALA A 173 2.98 -4.54 0.73
N GLU A 174 3.47 -3.63 1.58
CA GLU A 174 4.91 -3.41 1.78
C GLU A 174 5.58 -4.63 2.41
N VAL A 175 4.97 -5.24 3.43
CA VAL A 175 5.46 -6.50 4.02
C VAL A 175 5.54 -7.61 2.96
N GLU A 176 4.53 -7.74 2.09
CA GLU A 176 4.54 -8.75 1.02
C GLU A 176 5.66 -8.50 -0.02
N ASN A 177 5.89 -7.23 -0.38
CA ASN A 177 7.00 -6.85 -1.25
C ASN A 177 8.36 -7.18 -0.63
N GLN A 178 8.54 -6.91 0.66
CA GLN A 178 9.79 -7.16 1.38
C GLN A 178 10.03 -8.66 1.61
N MET A 179 8.98 -9.46 1.86
CA MET A 179 9.07 -10.92 2.00
C MET A 179 9.66 -11.61 0.77
N THR A 180 9.47 -11.05 -0.44
CA THR A 180 10.11 -11.57 -1.66
C THR A 180 11.64 -11.53 -1.57
N SER A 181 12.21 -10.56 -0.86
CA SER A 181 13.67 -10.49 -0.64
C SER A 181 14.14 -11.56 0.34
N VAL A 182 13.36 -11.85 1.38
CA VAL A 182 13.64 -12.91 2.36
C VAL A 182 13.58 -14.28 1.69
N GLU A 183 12.57 -14.52 0.84
CA GLU A 183 12.42 -15.77 0.09
C GLU A 183 13.67 -16.09 -0.74
N ARG A 184 14.23 -15.08 -1.44
CA ARG A 184 15.49 -15.22 -2.19
C ARG A 184 16.68 -15.57 -1.30
N ILE A 185 16.81 -14.94 -0.12
CA ILE A 185 17.91 -15.23 0.81
C ILE A 185 17.83 -16.68 1.31
N VAL A 186 16.62 -17.14 1.65
CA VAL A 186 16.39 -18.52 2.09
C VAL A 186 16.70 -19.52 0.97
N GLU A 187 16.35 -19.20 -0.27
CA GLU A 187 16.68 -20.01 -1.44
C GLU A 187 18.20 -20.13 -1.61
N TYR A 188 18.95 -19.02 -1.53
CA TYR A 188 20.41 -19.05 -1.60
C TYR A 188 21.08 -19.74 -0.42
N SER A 189 20.48 -19.73 0.77
CA SER A 189 21.01 -20.44 1.95
C SER A 189 20.82 -21.96 1.87
N ARG A 190 19.93 -22.44 1.00
CA ARG A 190 19.65 -23.87 0.80
C ARG A 190 20.39 -24.46 -0.40
N LEU A 191 21.12 -23.64 -1.15
CA LEU A 191 22.09 -24.04 -2.18
C LEU A 191 23.48 -24.22 -1.55
#